data_AF-A0A2X2V8F4-F1
#
_entry.id   AF-A0A2X2V8F4-F1
#
_cell.length_a   1.000
_cell.length_b   1.000
_cell.length_c   1.000
_cell.angle_alpha   90.00
_cell.angle_beta   90.00
_cell.angle_gamma   90.00
#
_symmetry.space_group_name_H-M   'P 1'
#
loop_
_entity.id
_entity.type
_entity.pdbx_description
1 polymer ?
#
loop_
_entity_poly.entity_id
_entity_poly.type
_entity_poly.pdbx_seq_one_letter_code
_entity_poly.pdbx_strand_id
1 'polypeptide(L)'
;MTDEIHYLSAIEEGNYVIAQANTNLNEEGRFVDDLVTCRSKGESSLFSNDQVDYMDVSTQQVVSVGASLIPFLEHDDANRALMGANMQRQAVPTLRADKPLVGTGMERAVAVDSGVTAVAKRGGTVQYVDASRIVIKVNEDEMYPGEAGIDIYNLTKYTRSNQNTCINQMPCVSLGEPIERGDVLADGPSTDLGELALGQNMRVAFMPWNGYNFEDSILVSERVVQEDRFTTIHIQELACVSRDTKLGPEEITADIPNVGEAALSKLDESGIVYIGAEVTGGDILVGKVTPKGETQLTPEEKLLRAIFGEKASDVKDSSLRVPNGVSGTVIDVQVFTRDAWKKTNVRWKSKRCS
;
A
#
# COMPACT_ATOMS: atom_id res chain seq x y z
N MET A 1 10.40 43.00 2.14
CA MET A 1 10.27 41.61 2.58
C MET A 1 11.58 41.22 3.21
N THR A 2 11.55 40.69 4.41
CA THR A 2 12.70 40.07 5.07
C THR A 2 12.59 38.56 4.92
N ASP A 3 13.71 37.85 4.78
CA ASP A 3 13.73 36.38 4.70
C ASP A 3 13.60 35.71 6.09
N GLU A 4 13.31 36.50 7.13
CA GLU A 4 13.10 36.02 8.49
C GLU A 4 11.67 35.49 8.66
N ILE A 5 11.55 34.19 8.97
CA ILE A 5 10.26 33.50 9.12
C ILE A 5 9.89 33.45 10.61
N HIS A 6 8.74 34.02 10.95
CA HIS A 6 8.18 33.96 12.31
C HIS A 6 6.92 33.08 12.33
N TYR A 7 6.88 32.11 13.25
CA TYR A 7 5.69 31.31 13.51
C TYR A 7 4.80 32.03 14.51
N LEU A 8 3.61 32.42 14.08
CA LEU A 8 2.63 33.13 14.90
C LEU A 8 1.53 32.16 15.37
N SER A 9 1.14 32.27 16.63
CA SER A 9 -0.08 31.64 17.14
C SER A 9 -1.32 32.45 16.76
N ALA A 10 -2.50 31.83 16.80
CA ALA A 10 -3.77 32.50 16.48
C ALA A 10 -4.04 33.74 17.38
N ILE A 11 -3.48 33.79 18.60
CA ILE A 11 -3.62 34.92 19.51
C ILE A 11 -2.71 36.08 19.09
N GLU A 12 -1.51 35.77 18.62
CA GLU A 12 -0.53 36.77 18.14
C GLU A 12 -0.92 37.32 16.77
N GLU A 13 -1.36 36.45 15.85
CA GLU A 13 -1.82 36.80 14.51
C GLU A 13 -2.88 37.92 14.52
N GLY A 14 -3.81 37.89 15.47
CA GLY A 14 -4.88 38.89 15.56
C GLY A 14 -4.41 40.33 15.83
N ASN A 15 -3.18 40.53 16.29
CA ASN A 15 -2.63 41.86 16.58
C ASN A 15 -1.88 42.48 15.40
N TYR A 16 -1.57 41.70 14.37
CA TYR A 16 -0.76 42.13 13.23
C TYR A 16 -1.61 42.27 11.96
N VAL A 17 -1.08 43.01 10.98
CA VAL A 17 -1.63 43.11 9.63
C VAL A 17 -0.84 42.18 8.70
N ILE A 18 -1.52 41.19 8.12
CA ILE A 18 -0.88 40.15 7.30
C ILE A 18 -1.28 40.31 5.84
N ALA A 19 -0.30 40.53 4.95
CA ALA A 19 -0.51 40.57 3.51
C ALA A 19 -0.62 39.17 2.89
N GLN A 20 -1.35 39.08 1.78
CA GLN A 20 -1.50 37.83 1.01
C GLN A 20 -0.22 37.49 0.23
N ALA A 21 0.08 36.19 0.09
CA ALA A 21 1.26 35.69 -0.62
C ALA A 21 1.28 36.04 -2.13
N ASN A 22 0.13 36.35 -2.74
CA ASN A 22 0.00 36.70 -4.16
C ASN A 22 0.21 38.20 -4.45
N THR A 23 0.55 39.00 -3.43
CA THR A 23 0.78 40.44 -3.61
C THR A 23 2.06 40.67 -4.42
N ASN A 24 2.00 41.56 -5.40
CA ASN A 24 3.15 41.89 -6.24
C ASN A 24 4.23 42.64 -5.44
N LEU A 25 5.47 42.16 -5.56
CA LEU A 25 6.66 42.77 -4.98
C LEU A 25 7.64 43.22 -6.07
N ASN A 26 8.36 44.31 -5.82
CA ASN A 26 9.50 44.77 -6.63
C ASN A 26 10.77 43.97 -6.29
N GLU A 27 11.83 44.11 -7.10
CA GLU A 27 13.13 43.43 -6.90
C GLU A 27 13.79 43.74 -5.53
N GLU A 28 13.49 44.89 -4.93
CA GLU A 28 13.95 45.25 -3.57
C GLU A 28 13.05 44.68 -2.45
N GLY A 29 12.09 43.82 -2.79
CA GLY A 29 11.14 43.21 -1.85
C GLY A 29 10.10 44.18 -1.28
N ARG A 30 9.84 45.31 -1.94
CA ARG A 30 8.79 46.28 -1.55
C ARG A 30 7.50 46.02 -2.31
N PHE A 31 6.36 46.35 -1.71
CA PHE A 31 5.07 46.29 -2.40
C PHE A 31 5.04 47.26 -3.59
N VAL A 32 4.49 46.79 -4.72
CA VAL A 32 4.33 47.62 -5.93
C VAL A 32 3.15 48.57 -5.80
N ASP A 33 2.06 48.09 -5.20
CA ASP A 33 0.83 48.85 -5.02
C ASP A 33 0.86 49.64 -3.71
N ASP A 34 0.33 50.87 -3.73
CA ASP A 34 0.23 51.73 -2.55
C ASP A 34 -0.73 51.14 -1.49
N LEU A 35 -1.76 50.43 -1.95
CA LEU A 35 -2.76 49.75 -1.14
C LEU A 35 -2.73 48.25 -1.40
N VAL A 36 -2.49 47.48 -0.34
CA VAL A 36 -2.35 46.02 -0.40
C VAL A 36 -3.52 45.35 0.33
N THR A 37 -4.05 44.29 -0.26
CA THR A 37 -5.08 43.44 0.38
C THR A 37 -4.45 42.67 1.53
N CYS A 38 -4.85 42.99 2.75
CA CYS A 38 -4.36 42.32 3.96
C CYS A 38 -5.52 41.85 4.83
N ARG A 39 -5.21 40.94 5.75
CA ARG A 39 -6.12 40.51 6.81
C ARG A 39 -5.67 41.05 8.15
N SER A 40 -6.62 41.52 8.95
CA SER A 40 -6.41 41.94 10.33
C SER A 40 -7.65 41.62 11.16
N LYS A 41 -7.48 41.05 12.36
CA LYS A 41 -8.57 40.70 13.29
C LYS A 41 -9.73 39.90 12.67
N GLY A 42 -9.43 39.05 11.68
CA GLY A 42 -10.42 38.21 11.01
C GLY A 42 -11.18 38.86 9.85
N GLU A 43 -10.93 40.14 9.56
CA GLU A 43 -11.50 40.83 8.40
C GLU A 43 -10.42 41.11 7.34
N SER A 44 -10.82 41.11 6.07
CA SER A 44 -9.95 41.45 4.95
C SER A 44 -10.27 42.84 4.43
N SER A 45 -9.28 43.72 4.34
CA SER A 45 -9.41 45.09 3.84
C SER A 45 -8.12 45.56 3.18
N LEU A 46 -8.15 46.77 2.61
CA LEU A 46 -6.98 47.39 1.98
C LEU A 46 -6.23 48.21 3.02
N PHE A 47 -4.92 47.98 3.12
CA PHE A 47 -4.01 48.69 4.01
C PHE A 47 -2.89 49.37 3.20
N SER A 48 -2.32 50.44 3.76
CA SER A 48 -1.12 51.06 3.18
C SER A 48 0.06 50.10 3.32
N ASN A 49 0.99 50.13 2.36
CA ASN A 49 2.26 49.40 2.43
C ASN A 49 3.00 49.50 3.79
N ASP A 50 3.04 50.68 4.40
CA ASP A 50 3.70 50.95 5.68
C ASP A 50 2.99 50.35 6.90
N GLN A 51 1.74 49.91 6.75
CA GLN A 51 0.93 49.33 7.82
C GLN A 51 1.01 47.79 7.87
N VAL A 52 1.70 47.17 6.92
CA VAL A 52 1.81 45.71 6.83
C VAL A 52 2.96 45.23 7.70
N ASP A 53 2.68 44.33 8.64
CA ASP A 53 3.68 43.77 9.55
C ASP A 53 4.28 42.47 9.02
N TYR A 54 3.43 41.59 8.48
CA TYR A 54 3.81 40.24 8.01
C TYR A 54 3.21 39.94 6.64
N MET A 55 3.73 38.91 5.97
CA MET A 55 3.22 38.39 4.71
C MET A 55 3.18 36.86 4.77
N ASP A 56 2.15 36.27 4.17
CA ASP A 56 2.04 34.82 4.02
C ASP A 56 3.25 34.25 3.22
N VAL A 57 3.79 33.10 3.66
CA VAL A 57 5.04 32.54 3.11
C VAL A 57 4.83 31.93 1.73
N SER A 58 3.70 31.23 1.53
CA SER A 58 3.36 30.57 0.28
C SER A 58 1.85 30.55 0.10
N THR A 59 1.39 30.59 -1.15
CA THR A 59 -0.03 30.42 -1.50
C THR A 59 -0.57 29.05 -1.10
N GLN A 60 0.31 28.04 -0.99
CA GLN A 60 -0.06 26.67 -0.62
C GLN A 60 -0.25 26.49 0.90
N GLN A 61 0.17 27.43 1.75
CA GLN A 61 0.12 27.25 3.21
C GLN A 61 -1.31 27.14 3.77
N VAL A 62 -2.32 27.60 3.01
CA VAL A 62 -3.73 27.60 3.42
C VAL A 62 -4.38 26.24 3.22
N VAL A 63 -3.86 25.42 2.31
CA VAL A 63 -4.46 24.15 1.90
C VAL A 63 -3.76 22.96 2.54
N SER A 64 -4.52 21.89 2.78
CA SER A 64 -3.95 20.63 3.26
C SER A 64 -3.14 19.93 2.17
N VAL A 65 -2.26 18.99 2.55
CA VAL A 65 -1.44 18.20 1.62
C VAL A 65 -2.28 17.54 0.52
N GLY A 66 -3.45 16.97 0.86
CA GLY A 66 -4.33 16.35 -0.14
C GLY A 66 -4.92 17.36 -1.12
N ALA A 67 -5.38 18.51 -0.63
CA ALA A 67 -5.90 19.57 -1.51
C ALA A 67 -4.80 20.21 -2.36
N SER A 68 -3.57 20.29 -1.85
CA SER A 68 -2.42 20.83 -2.57
C SER A 68 -1.98 20.00 -3.78
N LEU A 69 -2.41 18.73 -3.86
CA LEU A 69 -2.17 17.84 -5.00
C LEU A 69 -3.17 18.04 -6.15
N ILE A 70 -4.23 18.82 -5.95
CA ILE A 70 -5.25 19.07 -6.97
C ILE A 70 -4.77 20.22 -7.86
N PRO A 71 -4.45 19.97 -9.15
CA PRO A 71 -4.13 21.06 -10.07
C PRO A 71 -5.39 21.89 -10.36
N PHE A 72 -5.23 23.19 -10.60
CA PHE A 72 -6.33 24.12 -10.91
C PHE A 72 -7.40 24.22 -9.82
N LEU A 73 -7.00 24.03 -8.56
CA LEU A 73 -7.89 24.11 -7.39
C LEU A 73 -8.67 25.44 -7.33
N GLU A 74 -8.06 26.53 -7.79
CA GLU A 74 -8.65 27.86 -7.88
C GLU A 74 -9.86 27.96 -8.83
N HIS A 75 -10.03 26.99 -9.73
CA HIS A 75 -11.14 26.92 -10.68
C HIS A 75 -12.27 25.97 -10.24
N ASP A 76 -12.07 25.24 -9.14
CA ASP A 76 -13.03 24.28 -8.62
C ASP A 76 -13.86 24.85 -7.47
N ASP A 77 -15.13 24.40 -7.39
CA ASP A 77 -15.97 24.68 -6.22
C ASP A 77 -15.44 23.96 -4.98
N ALA A 78 -15.54 24.60 -3.82
CA ALA A 78 -15.01 24.09 -2.55
C ALA A 78 -15.57 22.69 -2.19
N ASN A 79 -16.83 22.39 -2.52
CA ASN A 79 -17.40 21.07 -2.23
C ASN A 79 -16.77 20.00 -3.13
N ARG A 80 -16.48 20.32 -4.39
CA ARG A 80 -15.81 19.40 -5.32
C ARG A 80 -14.36 19.18 -4.92
N ALA A 81 -13.66 20.23 -4.51
CA ALA A 81 -12.31 20.12 -3.96
C ALA A 81 -12.27 19.20 -2.73
N LEU A 82 -13.21 19.35 -1.80
CA LEU A 82 -13.34 18.49 -0.62
C LEU A 82 -13.58 17.02 -1.02
N MET A 83 -14.49 16.78 -1.96
CA MET A 83 -14.74 15.43 -2.47
C MET A 83 -13.50 14.85 -3.15
N GLY A 84 -12.82 15.62 -4.00
CA GLY A 84 -11.59 15.21 -4.68
C GLY A 84 -10.49 14.79 -3.72
N ALA A 85 -10.18 15.63 -2.73
CA ALA A 85 -9.17 15.30 -1.72
C ALA A 85 -9.52 14.06 -0.88
N ASN A 86 -10.81 13.82 -0.62
CA ASN A 86 -11.27 12.63 0.10
C ASN A 86 -11.22 11.36 -0.76
N MET A 87 -11.57 11.47 -2.04
CA MET A 87 -11.53 10.36 -3.00
C MET A 87 -10.08 9.93 -3.30
N GLN A 88 -9.15 10.87 -3.40
CA GLN A 88 -7.72 10.58 -3.59
C GLN A 88 -7.16 9.64 -2.53
N ARG A 89 -7.58 9.78 -1.26
CA ARG A 89 -7.14 8.90 -0.16
C ARG A 89 -7.63 7.46 -0.27
N GLN A 90 -8.60 7.19 -1.13
CA GLN A 90 -9.18 5.87 -1.35
C GLN A 90 -8.66 5.20 -2.63
N ALA A 91 -7.82 5.89 -3.40
CA ALA A 91 -7.20 5.32 -4.58
C ALA A 91 -6.33 4.11 -4.21
N VAL A 92 -6.60 2.98 -4.84
CA VAL A 92 -5.84 1.74 -4.63
C VAL A 92 -4.68 1.71 -5.63
N PRO A 93 -3.45 1.36 -5.19
CA PRO A 93 -2.31 1.26 -6.09
C PRO A 93 -2.53 0.27 -7.24
N THR A 94 -2.31 0.76 -8.47
CA THR A 94 -2.33 -0.03 -9.70
C THR A 94 -1.08 -0.90 -9.82
N LEU A 95 -1.16 -1.95 -10.65
CA LEU A 95 -0.05 -2.86 -10.94
C LEU A 95 1.19 -2.12 -11.45
N ARG A 96 0.96 -1.09 -12.28
CA ARG A 96 1.98 -0.18 -12.79
C ARG A 96 1.65 1.23 -12.33
N ALA A 97 2.60 1.90 -11.70
CA ALA A 97 2.48 3.32 -11.43
C ALA A 97 2.66 4.12 -12.72
N ASP A 98 1.96 5.25 -12.83
CA ASP A 98 2.08 6.20 -13.94
C ASP A 98 2.02 7.60 -13.35
N LYS A 99 3.13 8.35 -13.43
CA LYS A 99 3.19 9.71 -12.89
C LYS A 99 2.12 10.62 -13.50
N PRO A 100 1.54 11.54 -12.73
CA PRO A 100 0.56 12.48 -13.26
C PRO A 100 1.21 13.39 -14.32
N LEU A 101 0.60 13.50 -15.50
CA LEU A 101 1.09 14.42 -16.54
C LEU A 101 0.87 15.89 -16.16
N VAL A 102 -0.12 16.14 -15.31
CA VAL A 102 -0.44 17.45 -14.75
C VAL A 102 -0.40 17.33 -13.23
N GLY A 103 0.61 17.94 -12.63
CA GLY A 103 0.85 17.94 -11.18
C GLY A 103 1.09 19.34 -10.63
N THR A 104 1.36 19.40 -9.33
CA THR A 104 1.50 20.64 -8.54
C THR A 104 2.91 20.85 -8.00
N GLY A 105 3.76 19.82 -8.07
CA GLY A 105 5.09 19.78 -7.45
C GLY A 105 5.09 19.18 -6.04
N MET A 106 3.92 19.03 -5.42
CA MET A 106 3.78 18.43 -4.09
C MET A 106 3.93 16.89 -4.11
N GLU A 107 3.82 16.27 -5.28
CA GLU A 107 3.85 14.83 -5.48
C GLU A 107 5.16 14.22 -4.95
N ARG A 108 6.29 14.89 -5.19
CA ARG A 108 7.61 14.46 -4.71
C ARG A 108 7.74 14.57 -3.19
N ALA A 109 7.31 15.69 -2.62
CA ALA A 109 7.36 15.90 -1.18
C ALA A 109 6.55 14.81 -0.45
N VAL A 110 5.34 14.51 -0.93
CA VAL A 110 4.49 13.47 -0.34
C VAL A 110 5.11 12.08 -0.47
N ALA A 111 5.67 11.74 -1.63
CA ALA A 111 6.28 10.42 -1.85
C ALA A 111 7.52 10.19 -0.97
N VAL A 112 8.36 11.21 -0.80
CA VAL A 112 9.58 11.13 0.03
C VAL A 112 9.23 11.13 1.51
N ASP A 113 8.38 12.06 1.97
CA ASP A 113 8.07 12.22 3.40
C ASP A 113 7.16 11.11 3.95
N SER A 114 6.43 10.39 3.09
CA SER A 114 5.58 9.27 3.51
C SER A 114 6.36 8.03 3.99
N GLY A 115 7.64 7.92 3.63
CA GLY A 115 8.49 6.76 3.97
C GLY A 115 8.15 5.46 3.23
N VAL A 116 7.30 5.50 2.21
CA VAL A 116 7.00 4.34 1.36
C VAL A 116 8.11 4.06 0.34
N THR A 117 8.86 5.11 -0.03
CA THR A 117 10.02 5.06 -0.93
C THR A 117 11.29 4.77 -0.15
N ALA A 118 12.27 4.13 -0.78
CA ALA A 118 13.60 3.96 -0.19
C ALA A 118 14.47 5.16 -0.58
N VAL A 119 14.88 5.97 0.41
CA VAL A 119 15.65 7.20 0.18
C VAL A 119 17.12 6.99 0.60
N ALA A 120 18.04 7.54 -0.20
CA ALA A 120 19.47 7.53 0.06
C ALA A 120 19.81 8.40 1.28
N LYS A 121 20.37 7.78 2.32
CA LYS A 121 20.83 8.51 3.52
C LYS A 121 22.10 9.32 3.27
N ARG A 122 22.92 8.85 2.34
CA ARG A 122 24.23 9.40 1.96
C ARG A 122 24.41 9.35 0.45
N GLY A 123 25.15 10.31 -0.09
CA GLY A 123 25.55 10.34 -1.50
C GLY A 123 26.59 9.26 -1.81
N GLY A 124 26.61 8.79 -3.05
CA GLY A 124 27.46 7.68 -3.45
C GLY A 124 27.30 7.22 -4.89
N THR A 125 27.79 6.02 -5.18
CA THR A 125 27.58 5.34 -6.46
C THR A 125 26.94 3.97 -6.20
N VAL A 126 25.96 3.63 -7.02
CA VAL A 126 25.25 2.35 -6.92
C VAL A 126 26.17 1.20 -7.32
N GLN A 127 26.52 0.34 -6.36
CA GLN A 127 27.43 -0.79 -6.58
C GLN A 127 26.69 -2.05 -7.05
N TYR A 128 25.49 -2.29 -6.51
CA TYR A 128 24.68 -3.46 -6.82
C TYR A 128 23.20 -3.11 -6.74
N VAL A 129 22.42 -3.52 -7.75
CA VAL A 129 20.97 -3.36 -7.82
C VAL A 129 20.34 -4.71 -8.06
N ASP A 130 19.34 -5.03 -7.26
CA ASP A 130 18.50 -6.20 -7.40
C ASP A 130 17.08 -5.85 -6.97
N ALA A 131 16.12 -6.67 -7.34
CA ALA A 131 14.74 -6.48 -6.96
C ALA A 131 14.57 -6.45 -5.43
N SER A 132 15.37 -7.20 -4.68
CA SER A 132 15.25 -7.31 -3.22
C SER A 132 16.15 -6.36 -2.43
N ARG A 133 17.26 -5.88 -3.00
CA ARG A 133 18.21 -5.03 -2.27
C ARG A 133 19.01 -4.12 -3.19
N ILE A 134 19.40 -2.97 -2.67
CA ILE A 134 20.27 -1.99 -3.32
C ILE A 134 21.47 -1.77 -2.41
N VAL A 135 22.67 -1.79 -3.01
CA VAL A 135 23.94 -1.55 -2.30
C VAL A 135 24.61 -0.32 -2.90
N ILE A 136 24.91 0.63 -2.03
CA ILE A 136 25.53 1.90 -2.40
C ILE A 136 26.92 1.97 -1.79
N LYS A 137 27.89 2.31 -2.62
CA LYS A 137 29.21 2.70 -2.16
C LYS A 137 29.19 4.20 -1.87
N VAL A 138 29.42 4.56 -0.62
CA VAL A 138 29.34 5.93 -0.13
C VAL A 138 30.55 6.73 -0.61
N ASN A 139 30.35 8.01 -0.91
CA ASN A 139 31.46 8.93 -1.24
C ASN A 139 32.37 9.14 -0.02
N GLU A 140 33.67 9.34 -0.26
CA GLU A 140 34.66 9.51 0.83
C GLU A 140 34.35 10.74 1.71
N ASP A 141 33.72 11.77 1.14
CA ASP A 141 33.37 13.02 1.83
C ASP A 141 32.30 12.83 2.92
N GLU A 142 31.39 11.87 2.73
CA GLU A 142 30.29 11.56 3.67
C GLU A 142 30.57 10.32 4.54
N MET A 143 31.78 9.76 4.43
CA MET A 143 32.18 8.55 5.14
C MET A 143 32.64 8.86 6.57
N TYR A 144 32.04 8.19 7.55
CA TYR A 144 32.51 8.27 8.92
C TYR A 144 33.79 7.43 9.12
N PRO A 145 34.81 7.93 9.83
CA PRO A 145 36.03 7.17 10.10
C PRO A 145 35.73 5.86 10.85
N GLY A 146 36.06 4.72 10.24
CA GLY A 146 35.88 3.38 10.83
C GLY A 146 34.68 2.58 10.32
N GLU A 147 33.83 3.15 9.45
CA GLU A 147 32.77 2.40 8.77
C GLU A 147 33.26 1.76 7.45
N ALA A 148 32.56 0.70 7.01
CA ALA A 148 32.90 -0.03 5.79
C ALA A 148 32.61 0.75 4.48
N GLY A 149 31.99 1.95 4.56
CA GLY A 149 31.70 2.80 3.39
C GLY A 149 30.64 2.23 2.44
N ILE A 150 29.83 1.27 2.90
CA ILE A 150 28.79 0.60 2.10
C ILE A 150 27.46 0.66 2.84
N ASP A 151 26.43 1.20 2.19
CA ASP A 151 25.05 1.21 2.67
C ASP A 151 24.22 0.16 1.94
N ILE A 152 23.48 -0.65 2.70
CA ILE A 152 22.62 -1.72 2.17
C ILE A 152 21.16 -1.37 2.49
N TYR A 153 20.35 -1.28 1.45
CA TYR A 153 18.92 -1.04 1.52
C TYR A 153 18.18 -2.31 1.11
N ASN A 154 17.48 -2.94 2.05
CA ASN A 154 16.62 -4.09 1.75
C ASN A 154 15.22 -3.59 1.39
N LEU A 155 14.72 -4.03 0.24
CA LEU A 155 13.42 -3.62 -0.29
C LEU A 155 12.31 -4.53 0.22
N THR A 156 11.16 -3.93 0.50
CA THR A 156 9.95 -4.67 0.90
C THR A 156 9.28 -5.22 -0.35
N LYS A 157 9.09 -6.54 -0.41
CA LYS A 157 8.48 -7.23 -1.55
C LYS A 157 7.13 -7.81 -1.20
N TYR A 158 6.13 -7.57 -2.05
CA TYR A 158 4.80 -8.18 -2.04
C TYR A 158 4.23 -8.42 -0.63
N THR A 159 4.25 -7.39 0.20
CA THR A 159 3.77 -7.46 1.59
C THR A 159 2.34 -6.93 1.68
N ARG A 160 1.54 -7.53 2.56
CA ARG A 160 0.15 -7.14 2.78
C ARG A 160 0.05 -5.79 3.50
N SER A 161 -0.84 -4.92 3.03
CA SER A 161 -1.28 -3.72 3.77
C SER A 161 -2.49 -4.00 4.67
N ASN A 162 -2.82 -3.06 5.56
CA ASN A 162 -3.99 -3.15 6.42
C ASN A 162 -5.32 -3.25 5.64
N GLN A 163 -5.39 -2.64 4.45
CA GLN A 163 -6.56 -2.66 3.57
C GLN A 163 -6.51 -3.82 2.55
N ASN A 164 -5.65 -4.82 2.76
CA ASN A 164 -5.45 -5.95 1.84
C ASN A 164 -4.94 -5.56 0.44
N THR A 165 -4.28 -4.40 0.33
CA THR A 165 -3.54 -4.00 -0.88
C THR A 165 -2.10 -4.52 -0.80
N CYS A 166 -1.38 -4.40 -1.92
CA CYS A 166 0.02 -4.80 -2.03
C CYS A 166 0.97 -3.62 -1.74
N ILE A 167 1.92 -3.84 -0.83
CA ILE A 167 3.09 -2.98 -0.61
C ILE A 167 4.27 -3.66 -1.28
N ASN A 168 4.78 -3.03 -2.34
CA ASN A 168 5.92 -3.55 -3.10
C ASN A 168 6.82 -2.39 -3.48
N GLN A 169 8.11 -2.54 -3.21
CA GLN A 169 9.13 -1.58 -3.62
C GLN A 169 9.85 -2.06 -4.88
N MET A 170 10.06 -1.15 -5.82
CA MET A 170 10.77 -1.40 -7.08
C MET A 170 12.00 -0.50 -7.17
N PRO A 171 13.20 -1.04 -7.43
CA PRO A 171 14.38 -0.21 -7.62
C PRO A 171 14.21 0.69 -8.85
N CYS A 172 14.51 1.98 -8.72
CA CYS A 172 14.44 2.95 -9.82
C CYS A 172 15.84 3.31 -10.36
N VAL A 173 16.89 3.09 -9.57
CA VAL A 173 18.29 3.38 -9.95
C VAL A 173 18.94 2.26 -10.74
N SER A 174 19.94 2.62 -11.55
CA SER A 174 20.75 1.69 -12.35
C SER A 174 22.13 1.42 -11.73
N LEU A 175 22.75 0.31 -12.12
CA LEU A 175 24.10 -0.05 -11.64
C LEU A 175 25.13 0.96 -12.15
N GLY A 176 25.94 1.51 -11.23
CA GLY A 176 26.97 2.51 -11.54
C GLY A 176 26.46 3.95 -11.60
N GLU A 177 25.18 4.19 -11.32
CA GLU A 177 24.60 5.54 -11.29
C GLU A 177 25.11 6.31 -10.06
N PRO A 178 25.53 7.59 -10.23
CA PRO A 178 25.82 8.47 -9.11
C PRO A 178 24.51 8.95 -8.47
N ILE A 179 24.47 8.99 -7.14
CA ILE A 179 23.32 9.42 -6.36
C ILE A 179 23.73 10.45 -5.32
N GLU A 180 22.82 11.35 -5.00
CA GLU A 180 22.99 12.34 -3.96
C GLU A 180 22.20 11.95 -2.69
N ARG A 181 22.55 12.59 -1.58
CA ARG A 181 21.82 12.41 -0.33
C ARG A 181 20.40 12.94 -0.50
N GLY A 182 19.41 12.11 -0.20
CA GLY A 182 17.99 12.44 -0.35
C GLY A 182 17.36 11.92 -1.65
N ASP A 183 18.14 11.31 -2.55
CA ASP A 183 17.58 10.71 -3.76
C ASP A 183 16.77 9.45 -3.48
N VAL A 184 15.72 9.24 -4.27
CA VAL A 184 14.90 8.03 -4.21
C VAL A 184 15.62 6.90 -4.94
N LEU A 185 15.86 5.80 -4.23
CA LEU A 185 16.54 4.59 -4.73
C LEU A 185 15.56 3.52 -5.19
N ALA A 186 14.40 3.45 -4.53
CA ALA A 186 13.32 2.55 -4.89
C ALA A 186 11.98 3.23 -4.67
N ASP A 187 11.12 3.10 -5.67
CA ASP A 187 9.73 3.50 -5.62
C ASP A 187 8.93 2.53 -4.75
N GLY A 188 7.97 3.05 -4.00
CA GLY A 188 6.98 2.30 -3.27
C GLY A 188 5.70 2.03 -4.08
N PRO A 189 4.62 1.57 -3.42
CA PRO A 189 3.32 1.48 -4.06
C PRO A 189 2.80 2.87 -4.42
N SER A 190 2.25 3.02 -5.64
CA SER A 190 1.75 4.31 -6.15
C SER A 190 2.77 5.44 -6.15
N THR A 191 4.03 5.14 -6.46
CA THR A 191 5.05 6.15 -6.77
C THR A 191 5.79 5.78 -8.05
N ASP A 192 6.16 6.78 -8.84
CA ASP A 192 6.93 6.64 -10.08
C ASP A 192 8.07 7.68 -10.08
N LEU A 193 9.32 7.22 -10.07
CA LEU A 193 10.53 8.06 -10.04
C LEU A 193 10.52 9.09 -8.89
N GLY A 194 10.04 8.67 -7.72
CA GLY A 194 9.94 9.53 -6.54
C GLY A 194 8.79 10.53 -6.55
N GLU A 195 7.88 10.47 -7.52
CA GLU A 195 6.64 11.24 -7.55
C GLU A 195 5.44 10.38 -7.17
N LEU A 196 4.47 10.93 -6.45
CA LEU A 196 3.23 10.25 -6.11
C LEU A 196 2.37 10.01 -7.37
N ALA A 197 2.07 8.74 -7.62
CA ALA A 197 1.32 8.22 -8.76
C ALA A 197 0.13 7.35 -8.29
N LEU A 198 -0.93 8.01 -7.77
CA LEU A 198 -2.11 7.33 -7.24
C LEU A 198 -2.97 6.62 -8.30
N GLY A 199 -2.85 7.01 -9.56
CA GLY A 199 -3.66 6.52 -10.67
C GLY A 199 -2.90 6.53 -11.98
N GLN A 200 -3.62 6.63 -13.10
CA GLN A 200 -3.00 6.67 -14.43
C GLN A 200 -3.68 7.69 -15.35
N ASN A 201 -2.90 8.25 -16.28
CA ASN A 201 -3.40 9.26 -17.22
C ASN A 201 -4.12 8.60 -18.39
N MET A 202 -5.35 9.03 -18.64
CA MET A 202 -6.20 8.47 -19.71
C MET A 202 -6.51 9.53 -20.76
N ARG A 203 -6.64 9.09 -22.02
CA ARG A 203 -7.17 9.94 -23.08
C ARG A 203 -8.70 9.97 -22.95
N VAL A 204 -9.24 11.11 -22.53
CA VAL A 204 -10.66 11.32 -22.30
C VAL A 204 -11.24 12.22 -23.40
N ALA A 205 -12.49 11.95 -23.80
CA ALA A 205 -13.26 12.81 -24.70
C ALA A 205 -14.60 13.16 -24.05
N PHE A 206 -14.94 14.44 -24.02
CA PHE A 206 -16.22 14.92 -23.49
C PHE A 206 -17.27 14.95 -24.60
N MET A 207 -18.12 13.93 -24.65
CA MET A 207 -19.23 13.84 -25.58
C MET A 207 -20.28 12.83 -25.10
N PRO A 208 -21.58 13.04 -25.36
CA PRO A 208 -22.59 12.03 -25.10
C PRO A 208 -22.37 10.81 -26.02
N TRP A 209 -22.45 9.60 -25.47
CA TRP A 209 -22.28 8.36 -26.23
C TRP A 209 -23.40 7.37 -25.95
N ASN A 210 -24.45 7.42 -26.77
CA ASN A 210 -25.58 6.48 -26.75
C ASN A 210 -26.21 6.23 -25.36
N GLY A 211 -26.12 7.20 -24.45
CA GLY A 211 -26.64 7.09 -23.08
C GLY A 211 -25.79 6.22 -22.13
N TYR A 212 -24.65 5.67 -22.57
CA TYR A 212 -23.77 4.89 -21.69
C TYR A 212 -23.05 5.75 -20.65
N ASN A 213 -22.91 7.05 -20.92
CA ASN A 213 -22.40 8.05 -19.97
C ASN A 213 -23.53 8.92 -19.40
N PHE A 214 -24.69 8.31 -19.12
CA PHE A 214 -25.78 8.99 -18.44
C PHE A 214 -25.45 9.25 -16.97
N GLU A 215 -25.85 10.41 -16.46
CA GLU A 215 -25.44 10.95 -15.16
C GLU A 215 -23.91 10.99 -15.02
N ASP A 216 -23.35 10.25 -14.07
CA ASP A 216 -21.91 10.16 -13.80
C ASP A 216 -21.32 8.80 -14.22
N SER A 217 -22.02 8.06 -15.09
CA SER A 217 -21.53 6.79 -15.61
C SER A 217 -20.34 7.00 -16.55
N ILE A 218 -19.34 6.14 -16.45
CA ILE A 218 -18.11 6.21 -17.26
C ILE A 218 -18.11 5.06 -18.26
N LEU A 219 -18.01 5.39 -19.55
CA LEU A 219 -17.75 4.41 -20.61
C LEU A 219 -16.23 4.28 -20.78
N VAL A 220 -15.74 3.04 -20.65
CA VAL A 220 -14.31 2.72 -20.75
C VAL A 220 -14.08 1.88 -22.01
N SER A 221 -12.96 2.14 -22.69
CA SER A 221 -12.54 1.32 -23.84
C SER A 221 -11.99 -0.03 -23.38
N GLU A 222 -12.28 -1.09 -24.11
CA GLU A 222 -11.70 -2.42 -23.87
C GLU A 222 -10.16 -2.41 -23.85
N ARG A 223 -9.54 -1.49 -24.60
CA ARG A 223 -8.09 -1.30 -24.63
C ARG A 223 -7.47 -1.08 -23.25
N VAL A 224 -8.20 -0.43 -22.34
CA VAL A 224 -7.73 -0.17 -20.96
C VAL A 224 -7.57 -1.46 -20.17
N VAL A 225 -8.46 -2.43 -20.41
CA VAL A 225 -8.41 -3.76 -19.80
C VAL A 225 -7.30 -4.59 -20.44
N GLN A 226 -7.15 -4.53 -21.77
CA GLN A 226 -6.08 -5.25 -22.48
C GLN A 226 -4.67 -4.78 -22.10
N GLU A 227 -4.52 -3.51 -21.71
CA GLU A 227 -3.25 -2.93 -21.26
C GLU A 227 -3.02 -3.09 -19.73
N ASP A 228 -3.92 -3.79 -19.00
CA ASP A 228 -3.84 -4.03 -17.55
C ASP A 228 -3.61 -2.76 -16.71
N ARG A 229 -4.16 -1.64 -17.17
CA ARG A 229 -3.89 -0.30 -16.60
C ARG A 229 -4.39 -0.13 -15.18
N PHE A 230 -5.62 -0.57 -14.91
CA PHE A 230 -6.26 -0.49 -13.60
C PHE A 230 -6.32 -1.84 -12.87
N THR A 231 -5.46 -2.78 -13.25
CA THR A 231 -5.32 -4.05 -12.54
C THR A 231 -4.63 -3.79 -11.19
N THR A 232 -5.17 -4.31 -10.09
CA THR A 232 -4.64 -4.13 -8.73
C THR A 232 -4.26 -5.48 -8.12
N ILE A 233 -3.23 -5.48 -7.26
CA ILE A 233 -2.84 -6.68 -6.50
C ILE A 233 -3.44 -6.61 -5.10
N HIS A 234 -4.22 -7.62 -4.75
CA HIS A 234 -4.78 -7.78 -3.41
C HIS A 234 -4.14 -8.97 -2.70
N ILE A 235 -3.73 -8.77 -1.45
CA ILE A 235 -3.14 -9.81 -0.61
C ILE A 235 -4.05 -10.03 0.59
N GLN A 236 -4.63 -11.21 0.67
CA GLN A 236 -5.48 -11.63 1.77
C GLN A 236 -4.75 -12.64 2.63
N GLU A 237 -4.84 -12.45 3.95
CA GLU A 237 -4.35 -13.41 4.92
C GLU A 237 -5.53 -14.24 5.43
N LEU A 238 -5.42 -15.56 5.29
CA LEU A 238 -6.40 -16.50 5.79
C LEU A 238 -5.73 -17.34 6.88
N ALA A 239 -6.30 -17.30 8.08
CA ALA A 239 -5.75 -17.99 9.24
C ALA A 239 -6.58 -19.23 9.59
N CYS A 240 -5.92 -20.37 9.75
CA CYS A 240 -6.50 -21.57 10.33
C CYS A 240 -5.94 -21.78 11.73
N VAL A 241 -6.82 -21.96 12.71
CA VAL A 241 -6.42 -22.25 14.09
C VAL A 241 -6.89 -23.65 14.45
N SER A 242 -5.95 -24.50 14.84
CA SER A 242 -6.22 -25.75 15.54
C SER A 242 -6.34 -25.47 17.03
N ARG A 243 -7.39 -26.01 17.66
CA ARG A 243 -7.67 -25.84 19.10
C ARG A 243 -7.83 -27.20 19.78
N ASP A 244 -7.50 -27.25 21.06
CA ASP A 244 -7.90 -28.37 21.91
C ASP A 244 -9.39 -28.25 22.25
N THR A 245 -10.17 -29.24 21.84
CA THR A 245 -11.58 -29.35 22.23
C THR A 245 -11.74 -30.35 23.37
N LYS A 246 -12.91 -30.37 24.02
CA LYS A 246 -13.20 -31.35 25.09
C LYS A 246 -13.21 -32.81 24.59
N LEU A 247 -13.46 -33.01 23.29
CA LEU A 247 -13.54 -34.33 22.67
C LEU A 247 -12.16 -34.81 22.15
N GLY A 248 -11.18 -33.91 22.10
CA GLY A 248 -9.82 -34.19 21.64
C GLY A 248 -9.19 -32.97 20.94
N PRO A 249 -7.88 -33.04 20.66
CA PRO A 249 -7.19 -32.04 19.86
C PRO A 249 -7.71 -32.02 18.42
N GLU A 250 -7.87 -30.83 17.83
CA GLU A 250 -8.00 -30.69 16.38
C GLU A 250 -6.64 -30.93 15.72
N GLU A 251 -6.60 -31.75 14.67
CA GLU A 251 -5.37 -32.06 13.96
C GLU A 251 -5.35 -31.38 12.60
N ILE A 252 -4.17 -30.88 12.22
CA ILE A 252 -3.89 -30.43 10.86
C ILE A 252 -3.30 -31.64 10.14
N THR A 253 -4.02 -32.14 9.14
CA THR A 253 -3.68 -33.36 8.41
C THR A 253 -4.28 -33.33 7.01
N ALA A 254 -3.64 -34.02 6.07
CA ALA A 254 -4.15 -34.24 4.72
C ALA A 254 -5.25 -35.32 4.67
N ASP A 255 -5.42 -36.12 5.72
CA ASP A 255 -6.45 -37.17 5.79
C ASP A 255 -7.83 -36.57 6.15
N ILE A 256 -8.53 -36.04 5.14
CA ILE A 256 -9.82 -35.35 5.30
C ILE A 256 -10.96 -36.26 4.84
N PRO A 257 -11.98 -36.52 5.69
CA PRO A 257 -13.09 -37.39 5.32
C PRO A 257 -13.96 -36.76 4.24
N ASN A 258 -14.49 -37.60 3.33
CA ASN A 258 -15.43 -37.22 2.27
C ASN A 258 -14.89 -36.21 1.23
N VAL A 259 -13.57 -36.13 1.07
CA VAL A 259 -12.91 -35.29 0.07
C VAL A 259 -12.22 -36.17 -0.98
N GLY A 260 -12.42 -35.86 -2.26
CA GLY A 260 -11.79 -36.60 -3.36
C GLY A 260 -10.30 -36.27 -3.54
N GLU A 261 -9.53 -37.20 -4.11
CA GLU A 261 -8.08 -37.05 -4.33
C GLU A 261 -7.70 -35.77 -5.11
N ALA A 262 -8.59 -35.29 -6.00
CA ALA A 262 -8.36 -34.06 -6.76
C ALA A 262 -8.18 -32.83 -5.86
N ALA A 263 -8.93 -32.73 -4.76
CA ALA A 263 -8.80 -31.62 -3.81
C ALA A 263 -7.59 -31.79 -2.89
N LEU A 264 -7.17 -33.04 -2.63
CA LEU A 264 -5.97 -33.35 -1.85
C LEU A 264 -4.68 -33.12 -2.65
N SER A 265 -4.74 -33.13 -3.98
CA SER A 265 -3.57 -32.96 -4.85
C SER A 265 -2.78 -31.66 -4.64
N LYS A 266 -3.45 -30.61 -4.12
CA LYS A 266 -2.85 -29.30 -3.85
C LYS A 266 -2.23 -29.20 -2.46
N LEU A 267 -2.46 -30.18 -1.58
CA LEU A 267 -1.97 -30.21 -0.22
C LEU A 267 -0.67 -31.03 -0.13
N ASP A 268 0.20 -30.63 0.79
CA ASP A 268 1.37 -31.40 1.19
C ASP A 268 1.00 -32.56 2.13
N GLU A 269 2.00 -33.37 2.50
CA GLU A 269 1.82 -34.48 3.44
C GLU A 269 1.30 -34.04 4.83
N SER A 270 1.50 -32.76 5.19
CA SER A 270 1.02 -32.18 6.45
C SER A 270 -0.41 -31.65 6.35
N GLY A 271 -1.01 -31.59 5.16
CA GLY A 271 -2.33 -31.02 4.92
C GLY A 271 -2.32 -29.51 4.68
N ILE A 272 -1.20 -28.94 4.22
CA ILE A 272 -1.04 -27.51 3.94
C ILE A 272 -0.79 -27.31 2.44
N VAL A 273 -1.39 -26.29 1.84
CA VAL A 273 -1.23 -25.97 0.42
C VAL A 273 0.22 -25.60 0.07
N TYR A 274 0.69 -25.99 -1.12
CA TYR A 274 1.99 -25.58 -1.63
C TYR A 274 2.05 -24.07 -1.96
N ILE A 275 3.19 -23.45 -1.64
CA ILE A 275 3.49 -22.09 -2.10
C ILE A 275 3.61 -22.09 -3.63
N GLY A 276 2.93 -21.16 -4.29
CA GLY A 276 2.83 -21.05 -5.74
C GLY A 276 1.63 -21.77 -6.36
N ALA A 277 0.80 -22.46 -5.57
CA ALA A 277 -0.40 -23.11 -6.07
C ALA A 277 -1.49 -22.07 -6.43
N GLU A 278 -2.12 -22.25 -7.59
CA GLU A 278 -3.33 -21.52 -7.98
C GLU A 278 -4.57 -22.18 -7.36
N VAL A 279 -5.34 -21.35 -6.66
CA VAL A 279 -6.51 -21.78 -5.89
C VAL A 279 -7.74 -21.00 -6.29
N THR A 280 -8.88 -21.67 -6.20
CA THR A 280 -10.20 -21.12 -6.52
C THR A 280 -11.15 -21.31 -5.34
N GLY A 281 -12.24 -20.54 -5.32
CA GLY A 281 -13.25 -20.63 -4.26
C GLY A 281 -13.71 -22.06 -4.00
N GLY A 282 -13.60 -22.51 -2.75
CA GLY A 282 -13.93 -23.88 -2.32
C GLY A 282 -12.74 -24.85 -2.21
N ASP A 283 -11.58 -24.52 -2.79
CA ASP A 283 -10.34 -25.28 -2.61
C ASP A 283 -9.87 -25.25 -1.15
N ILE A 284 -9.25 -26.34 -0.70
CA ILE A 284 -8.75 -26.48 0.66
C ILE A 284 -7.34 -25.88 0.74
N LEU A 285 -7.13 -24.94 1.66
CA LEU A 285 -5.83 -24.33 1.94
C LEU A 285 -5.10 -25.06 3.07
N VAL A 286 -5.85 -25.38 4.13
CA VAL A 286 -5.32 -26.11 5.30
C VAL A 286 -6.35 -27.16 5.70
N GLY A 287 -5.98 -28.42 5.54
CA GLY A 287 -6.70 -29.58 6.01
C GLY A 287 -6.76 -29.59 7.53
N LYS A 288 -7.97 -29.51 8.08
CA LYS A 288 -8.19 -29.56 9.52
C LYS A 288 -9.32 -30.52 9.84
N VAL A 289 -9.08 -31.38 10.81
CA VAL A 289 -10.05 -32.37 11.26
C VAL A 289 -10.33 -32.19 12.74
N THR A 290 -11.62 -32.15 13.09
CA THR A 290 -12.07 -32.03 14.48
C THR A 290 -12.68 -33.36 14.93
N PRO A 291 -12.26 -33.91 16.08
CA PRO A 291 -12.87 -35.12 16.62
C PRO A 291 -14.36 -34.87 16.90
N LYS A 292 -15.21 -35.76 16.38
CA LYS A 292 -16.66 -35.69 16.51
C LYS A 292 -17.11 -36.69 17.57
N GLY A 293 -18.01 -36.26 18.45
CA GLY A 293 -18.66 -37.16 19.39
C GLY A 293 -19.58 -38.15 18.67
N GLU A 294 -19.86 -39.28 19.32
CA GLU A 294 -20.72 -40.32 18.77
C GLU A 294 -22.15 -39.78 18.54
N THR A 295 -22.55 -39.63 17.27
CA THR A 295 -23.91 -39.21 16.90
C THR A 295 -24.82 -40.42 16.81
N GLN A 296 -25.97 -40.38 17.49
CA GLN A 296 -27.03 -41.36 17.28
C GLN A 296 -27.62 -41.17 15.87
N LEU A 297 -27.18 -42.03 14.94
CA LEU A 297 -27.70 -42.08 13.57
C LEU A 297 -29.14 -42.59 13.56
N THR A 298 -29.96 -42.09 12.64
CA THR A 298 -31.34 -42.57 12.49
C THR A 298 -31.36 -44.02 11.94
N PRO A 299 -32.45 -44.77 12.10
CA PRO A 299 -32.55 -46.13 11.55
C PRO A 299 -32.27 -46.20 10.03
N GLU A 300 -32.64 -45.16 9.28
CA GLU A 300 -32.40 -45.05 7.84
C GLU A 300 -30.90 -44.89 7.51
N GLU A 301 -30.19 -44.03 8.24
CA GLU A 301 -28.73 -43.86 8.08
C GLU A 301 -27.97 -45.12 8.50
N LYS A 302 -28.42 -45.81 9.55
CA LYS A 302 -27.85 -47.11 9.96
C LYS A 302 -28.03 -48.17 8.88
N LEU A 303 -29.19 -48.21 8.22
CA LEU A 303 -29.45 -49.13 7.12
C LEU A 303 -28.58 -48.82 5.90
N LEU A 304 -28.49 -47.55 5.50
CA LEU A 304 -27.62 -47.09 4.41
C LEU A 304 -26.17 -47.49 4.65
N ARG A 305 -25.68 -47.26 5.87
CA ARG A 305 -24.32 -47.59 6.26
C ARG A 305 -24.05 -49.11 6.29
N ALA A 306 -25.04 -49.91 6.67
CA ALA A 306 -24.96 -51.37 6.61
C ALA A 306 -24.91 -51.91 5.17
N ILE A 307 -25.57 -51.23 4.22
CA ILE A 307 -25.58 -51.60 2.80
C ILE A 307 -24.27 -51.21 2.11
N PHE A 308 -23.77 -49.99 2.32
CA PHE A 308 -22.57 -49.48 1.65
C PHE A 308 -21.26 -49.80 2.38
N GLY A 309 -21.33 -50.26 3.63
CA GLY A 309 -20.14 -50.60 4.42
C GLY A 309 -19.26 -49.39 4.75
N GLU A 310 -19.76 -48.17 4.57
CA GLU A 310 -19.02 -46.95 4.90
C GLU A 310 -18.72 -46.90 6.40
N LYS A 311 -17.43 -46.86 6.76
CA LYS A 311 -17.01 -46.56 8.12
C LYS A 311 -17.39 -45.10 8.40
N ALA A 312 -18.09 -44.83 9.50
CA ALA A 312 -18.25 -43.46 9.96
C ALA A 312 -16.85 -42.97 10.30
N SER A 313 -16.50 -41.83 9.74
CA SER A 313 -15.38 -41.07 10.26
C SER A 313 -15.81 -40.52 11.61
N ASP A 314 -15.04 -40.86 12.65
CA ASP A 314 -15.15 -40.25 13.97
C ASP A 314 -14.65 -38.79 13.98
N VAL A 315 -14.31 -38.28 12.80
CA VAL A 315 -13.72 -36.97 12.59
C VAL A 315 -14.56 -36.18 11.58
N LYS A 316 -14.68 -34.88 11.82
CA LYS A 316 -15.40 -33.93 10.97
C LYS A 316 -14.40 -33.03 10.24
N ASP A 317 -14.64 -32.78 8.95
CA ASP A 317 -13.94 -31.75 8.18
C ASP A 317 -14.24 -30.35 8.76
N SER A 318 -13.19 -29.68 9.23
CA SER A 318 -13.19 -28.29 9.68
C SER A 318 -12.09 -27.48 8.99
N SER A 319 -11.69 -27.93 7.79
CA SER A 319 -10.60 -27.37 6.99
C SER A 319 -10.86 -25.93 6.58
N LEU A 320 -9.78 -25.17 6.45
CA LEU A 320 -9.81 -23.83 5.88
C LEU A 320 -9.92 -23.93 4.36
N ARG A 321 -10.95 -23.29 3.81
CA ARG A 321 -11.20 -23.22 2.36
C ARG A 321 -11.12 -21.78 1.86
N VAL A 322 -10.78 -21.62 0.59
CA VAL A 322 -10.78 -20.32 -0.08
C VAL A 322 -12.20 -19.75 -0.09
N PRO A 323 -12.40 -18.46 0.26
CA PRO A 323 -13.69 -17.79 0.16
C PRO A 323 -14.29 -17.90 -1.25
N ASN A 324 -15.61 -18.08 -1.33
CA ASN A 324 -16.30 -18.17 -2.60
C ASN A 324 -16.13 -16.88 -3.42
N GLY A 325 -15.84 -17.03 -4.72
CA GLY A 325 -15.65 -15.90 -5.63
C GLY A 325 -14.25 -15.29 -5.62
N VAL A 326 -13.34 -15.78 -4.76
CA VAL A 326 -11.92 -15.40 -4.78
C VAL A 326 -11.12 -16.48 -5.50
N SER A 327 -10.24 -16.05 -6.39
CA SER A 327 -9.20 -16.88 -6.99
C SER A 327 -7.86 -16.15 -6.89
N GLY A 328 -6.78 -16.91 -6.80
CA GLY A 328 -5.45 -16.34 -6.69
C GLY A 328 -4.37 -17.39 -6.47
N THR A 329 -3.16 -16.92 -6.21
CA THR A 329 -1.98 -17.76 -6.00
C THR A 329 -1.53 -17.65 -4.55
N VAL A 330 -1.20 -18.78 -3.92
CA VAL A 330 -0.65 -18.79 -2.56
C VAL A 330 0.80 -18.30 -2.60
N ILE A 331 1.07 -17.15 -1.96
CA ILE A 331 2.40 -16.52 -1.99
C ILE A 331 3.30 -16.90 -0.81
N ASP A 332 2.72 -17.12 0.37
CA ASP A 332 3.45 -17.39 1.60
C ASP A 332 2.58 -18.24 2.54
N VAL A 333 3.24 -19.04 3.38
CA VAL A 333 2.62 -19.90 4.38
C VAL A 333 3.45 -19.84 5.64
N GLN A 334 2.82 -19.40 6.74
CA GLN A 334 3.46 -19.29 8.04
C GLN A 334 2.81 -20.26 9.03
N VAL A 335 3.64 -21.08 9.68
CA VAL A 335 3.20 -22.07 10.66
C VAL A 335 3.72 -21.68 12.04
N PHE A 336 2.79 -21.34 12.94
CA PHE A 336 3.12 -21.04 14.33
C PHE A 336 2.83 -22.25 15.22
N THR A 337 3.89 -22.88 15.73
CA THR A 337 3.77 -23.98 16.69
C THR A 337 3.88 -23.46 18.12
N ARG A 338 3.01 -23.93 19.02
CA ARG A 338 3.12 -23.63 20.46
C ARG A 338 4.33 -24.35 21.05
N ASP A 339 5.20 -23.64 21.77
CA ASP A 339 6.46 -24.16 22.38
C ASP A 339 6.30 -25.42 23.27
N ALA A 340 5.09 -25.72 23.73
CA ALA A 340 4.82 -26.90 24.55
C ALA A 340 4.65 -28.20 23.75
N TRP A 341 4.60 -28.17 22.41
CA TRP A 341 4.39 -29.36 21.59
C TRP A 341 5.71 -30.05 21.21
N LYS A 342 6.34 -30.72 22.17
CA LYS A 342 7.46 -31.63 21.88
C LYS A 342 6.94 -32.88 21.16
N LYS A 343 6.94 -32.87 19.82
CA LYS A 343 7.11 -34.11 19.04
C LYS A 343 8.56 -34.55 19.21
N THR A 344 8.77 -35.47 20.15
CA THR A 344 10.03 -36.18 20.36
C THR A 344 10.37 -36.98 19.10
N ASN A 345 11.61 -36.83 18.59
CA ASN A 345 12.20 -37.43 17.37
C ASN A 345 11.62 -36.85 16.07
N VAL A 346 12.34 -36.07 15.26
CA VAL A 346 13.56 -36.45 14.51
C VAL A 346 14.49 -35.25 14.33
N ARG A 347 15.76 -35.46 14.63
CA ARG A 347 16.87 -34.52 14.38
C ARG A 347 17.24 -34.56 12.90
N TRP A 348 16.75 -33.64 12.08
CA TRP A 348 17.37 -33.36 10.78
C TRP A 348 18.57 -32.43 11.00
N LYS A 349 19.77 -33.04 11.02
CA LYS A 349 21.05 -32.35 10.84
C LYS A 349 21.45 -32.47 9.36
N SER A 350 22.10 -31.41 8.87
CA SER A 350 22.78 -31.22 7.57
C SER A 350 21.92 -30.50 6.51
N LYS A 351 22.42 -29.49 5.80
CA LYS A 351 23.80 -29.29 5.32
C LYS A 351 24.26 -27.83 5.39
N ARG A 352 25.49 -27.63 5.90
CA ARG A 352 26.47 -26.79 5.21
C ARG A 352 26.81 -27.45 3.88
N CYS A 353 26.88 -26.69 2.79
CA CYS A 353 28.03 -26.73 1.89
C CYS A 353 28.00 -25.52 0.95
N SER A 354 29.17 -24.86 0.90
CA SER A 354 29.70 -23.87 -0.07
C SER A 354 28.84 -22.67 -0.41
#